data_AF-A0A850M5V4-F1
#
_entry.id   AF-A0A850M5V4-F1
#
_cell.length_a   1.000
_cell.length_b   1.000
_cell.length_c   1.000
_cell.angle_alpha   90.00
_cell.angle_beta   90.00
_cell.angle_gamma   90.00
#
_symmetry.space_group_name_H-M   'P 1'
#
loop_
_entity.id
_entity.type
_entity.pdbx_description
1 polymer ?
#
loop_
_entity_poly.entity_id
_entity_poly.type
_entity_poly.pdbx_seq_one_letter_code
_entity_poly.pdbx_strand_id
1 'polypeptide(L)'
;MTSDTKNTYLWAKHFPEKLYHILAFLSRKGNEAQLSEIKEEFKEQISKPVINDIIFDLKMQEFVEEKPMKDRRKKLIKLTENGAMLKQKLAELADIM
;
A
#
# COMPACT_ATOMS: atom_id res chain seq x y z
N MET A 1 22.49 -23.28 6.76
CA MET A 1 21.40 -22.96 5.81
C MET A 1 20.85 -21.61 6.22
N THR A 2 21.30 -20.57 5.54
CA THR A 2 20.94 -19.18 5.82
C THR A 2 19.51 -18.95 5.36
N SER A 3 18.60 -18.88 6.31
CA SER A 3 17.22 -18.47 6.07
C SER A 3 17.23 -17.08 5.44
N ASP A 4 16.77 -16.98 4.21
CA ASP A 4 16.63 -15.76 3.43
C ASP A 4 15.74 -14.73 4.13
N THR A 5 16.32 -13.92 5.02
CA THR A 5 15.77 -12.64 5.50
C THR A 5 16.02 -11.53 4.48
N LYS A 6 15.82 -11.81 3.19
CA LYS A 6 16.12 -10.90 2.06
C LYS A 6 14.89 -10.42 1.29
N ASN A 7 13.72 -10.41 1.92
CA ASN A 7 12.49 -10.06 1.19
C ASN A 7 11.61 -9.01 1.88
N THR A 8 12.19 -8.13 2.68
CA THR A 8 11.39 -7.25 3.54
C THR A 8 11.19 -5.83 2.97
N TYR A 9 11.86 -5.43 1.87
CA TYR A 9 11.85 -4.00 1.46
C TYR A 9 11.96 -3.72 -0.05
N LEU A 10 11.76 -4.71 -0.93
CA LEU A 10 12.02 -4.52 -2.37
C LEU A 10 11.05 -3.54 -3.05
N TRP A 11 9.76 -3.52 -2.69
CA TRP A 11 8.76 -2.75 -3.44
C TRP A 11 8.93 -1.24 -3.34
N ALA A 12 9.25 -0.70 -2.15
CA ALA A 12 9.45 0.74 -1.96
C ALA A 12 10.67 1.28 -2.69
N LYS A 13 11.69 0.44 -2.89
CA LYS A 13 12.91 0.80 -3.62
C LYS A 13 12.76 0.67 -5.14
N HIS A 14 11.90 -0.23 -5.61
CA HIS A 14 11.76 -0.53 -7.04
C HIS A 14 10.56 0.13 -7.70
N PHE A 15 9.51 0.49 -6.96
CA PHE A 15 8.26 1.02 -7.52
C PHE A 15 7.61 2.12 -6.65
N PRO A 16 8.29 3.26 -6.42
CA PRO A 16 7.76 4.36 -5.60
C PRO A 16 6.44 4.93 -6.14
N GLU A 17 6.27 4.95 -7.47
CA GLU A 17 5.05 5.42 -8.14
C GLU A 17 3.82 4.57 -7.77
N LYS A 18 3.97 3.24 -7.72
CA LYS A 18 2.88 2.32 -7.37
C LYS A 18 2.46 2.48 -5.91
N LEU A 19 3.42 2.72 -5.01
CA LEU A 19 3.13 3.05 -3.62
C LEU A 19 2.37 4.37 -3.52
N TYR A 20 2.83 5.40 -4.23
CA TYR A 20 2.16 6.70 -4.28
C TYR A 20 0.71 6.54 -4.71
N HIS A 21 0.44 5.83 -5.80
CA HIS A 21 -0.92 5.67 -6.32
C HIS A 21 -1.85 4.96 -5.34
N ILE A 22 -1.38 3.92 -4.65
CA ILE A 22 -2.17 3.22 -3.62
C ILE A 22 -2.46 4.14 -2.42
N LEU A 23 -1.46 4.87 -1.92
CA LEU A 23 -1.64 5.81 -0.81
C LEU A 23 -2.53 7.00 -1.21
N ALA A 24 -2.40 7.49 -2.45
CA ALA A 24 -3.23 8.54 -3.02
C ALA A 24 -4.67 8.07 -3.23
N PHE A 25 -4.88 6.81 -3.63
CA PHE A 25 -6.21 6.19 -3.70
C PHE A 25 -6.88 6.17 -2.31
N LEU A 26 -6.19 5.67 -1.28
CA LEU A 26 -6.71 5.66 0.10
C LEU A 26 -7.05 7.08 0.56
N SER A 27 -6.16 8.04 0.32
CA SER A 27 -6.38 9.44 0.71
C SER A 27 -7.62 10.05 0.04
N ARG A 28 -7.88 9.74 -1.24
CA ARG A 28 -9.08 10.19 -1.97
C ARG A 28 -10.38 9.52 -1.47
N LYS A 29 -10.28 8.33 -0.87
CA LYS A 29 -11.42 7.56 -0.35
C LYS A 29 -11.73 7.84 1.13
N GLY A 30 -11.29 8.97 1.66
CA GLY A 30 -11.52 9.32 3.07
C GLY A 30 -10.55 8.62 4.03
N ASN A 31 -9.35 8.29 3.54
CA ASN A 31 -8.27 7.61 4.26
C ASN A 31 -8.52 6.13 4.57
N GLU A 32 -9.50 5.48 3.94
CA GLU A 32 -9.71 4.04 4.06
C GLU A 32 -10.39 3.45 2.82
N ALA A 33 -10.13 2.18 2.53
CA ALA A 33 -10.80 1.42 1.47
C ALA A 33 -10.75 -0.08 1.75
N GLN A 34 -11.66 -0.85 1.16
CA GLN A 34 -11.58 -2.31 1.22
C GLN A 34 -10.42 -2.80 0.37
N LEU A 35 -9.72 -3.86 0.81
CA LEU A 35 -8.64 -4.47 0.03
C LEU A 35 -9.12 -4.94 -1.35
N SER A 36 -10.38 -5.35 -1.49
CA SER A 36 -10.97 -5.69 -2.78
C SER A 36 -11.12 -4.49 -3.72
N GLU A 37 -11.40 -3.31 -3.19
CA GLU A 37 -11.53 -2.08 -4.00
C GLU A 37 -10.15 -1.65 -4.50
N ILE A 38 -9.13 -1.71 -3.65
CA ILE A 38 -7.74 -1.45 -4.06
C ILE A 38 -7.33 -2.44 -5.16
N LYS A 39 -7.65 -3.73 -5.00
CA LYS A 39 -7.34 -4.74 -6.02
C LYS A 39 -8.04 -4.49 -7.35
N GLU A 40 -9.27 -3.99 -7.31
CA GLU A 40 -10.05 -3.72 -8.52
C GLU A 40 -9.52 -2.48 -9.25
N GLU A 41 -9.20 -1.41 -8.52
CA GLU A 41 -8.63 -0.16 -9.06
C GLU A 41 -7.34 -0.43 -9.85
N PHE A 42 -6.46 -1.27 -9.30
CA PHE A 42 -5.13 -1.50 -9.87
C PHE A 42 -5.02 -2.79 -10.69
N LYS A 43 -6.13 -3.50 -10.97
CA LYS A 43 -6.11 -4.84 -11.59
C LYS A 43 -5.40 -4.91 -12.95
N GLU A 44 -5.43 -3.82 -13.72
CA GLU A 44 -4.83 -3.73 -15.06
C GLU A 44 -3.32 -3.39 -15.01
N GLN A 45 -2.84 -2.88 -13.86
CA GLN A 45 -1.48 -2.38 -13.69
C GLN A 45 -0.64 -3.26 -12.75
N ILE A 46 -1.29 -3.90 -11.79
CA ILE A 46 -0.66 -4.65 -10.70
C ILE A 46 -1.47 -5.92 -10.44
N SER A 47 -0.79 -7.07 -10.42
CA SER A 47 -1.45 -8.34 -10.11
C SER A 47 -1.92 -8.39 -8.65
N LYS A 48 -3.02 -9.11 -8.39
CA LYS A 48 -3.59 -9.25 -7.04
C LYS A 48 -2.58 -9.73 -5.97
N PRO A 49 -1.66 -10.68 -6.25
CA PRO A 49 -0.62 -11.06 -5.29
C PRO A 49 0.31 -9.90 -4.94
N VAL A 50 0.78 -9.14 -5.95
CA VAL A 50 1.67 -8.01 -5.72
C VAL A 50 1.00 -6.90 -4.90
N ILE A 51 -0.30 -6.66 -5.10
CA ILE A 51 -1.05 -5.71 -4.25
C ILE A 51 -1.07 -6.19 -2.79
N ASN A 52 -1.23 -7.48 -2.53
CA ASN A 52 -1.17 -7.99 -1.16
C ASN A 52 0.20 -7.76 -0.53
N ASP A 53 1.27 -8.01 -1.28
CA ASP A 53 2.65 -7.83 -0.80
C ASP A 53 2.92 -6.36 -0.49
N ILE A 54 2.49 -5.44 -1.37
CA ILE A 54 2.60 -3.99 -1.14
C ILE A 54 1.84 -3.57 0.12
N ILE A 55 0.59 -4.01 0.28
CA ILE A 55 -0.21 -3.67 1.47
C ILE A 55 0.40 -4.26 2.74
N PHE A 56 0.98 -5.47 2.65
CA PHE A 56 1.69 -6.09 3.76
C PHE A 56 2.92 -5.26 4.16
N ASP A 57 3.73 -4.82 3.20
CA ASP A 57 4.91 -3.98 3.46
C ASP A 57 4.52 -2.63 4.05
N LEU A 58 3.51 -1.96 3.48
CA LEU A 58 2.98 -0.69 4.00
C LEU A 58 2.46 -0.85 5.44
N LYS A 59 1.86 -2.00 5.77
CA LYS A 59 1.40 -2.30 7.13
C LYS A 59 2.56 -2.52 8.09
N MET A 60 3.58 -3.27 7.67
CA MET A 60 4.78 -3.53 8.49
C MET A 60 5.56 -2.24 8.79
N GLN A 61 5.46 -1.23 7.92
CA GLN A 61 6.08 0.08 8.11
C GLN A 61 5.13 1.13 8.72
N GLU A 62 3.97 0.70 9.23
CA GLU A 62 2.98 1.56 9.89
C GLU A 62 2.44 2.69 9.00
N PHE A 63 2.48 2.54 7.68
CA PHE A 63 1.88 3.48 6.73
C PHE A 63 0.39 3.21 6.50
N VAL A 64 -0.05 1.97 6.73
CA VAL A 64 -1.46 1.59 6.71
C VAL A 64 -1.78 0.65 7.86
N GLU A 65 -3.03 0.66 8.31
CA GLU A 65 -3.60 -0.32 9.22
C GLU A 65 -4.52 -1.27 8.45
N GLU A 66 -4.43 -2.58 8.72
CA GLU A 66 -5.38 -3.56 8.22
C GLU A 66 -6.34 -3.96 9.34
N LYS A 67 -7.65 -3.74 9.14
CA LYS A 67 -8.72 -4.12 10.08
C LYS A 67 -9.66 -5.14 9.47
N PRO A 68 -9.99 -6.24 10.16
CA PRO A 68 -11.04 -7.14 9.72
C PRO A 68 -12.39 -6.44 9.79
N MET A 69 -13.24 -6.64 8.78
CA MET A 69 -14.62 -6.14 8.79
C MET A 69 -15.56 -7.14 9.47
N LYS A 70 -16.86 -6.78 9.59
CA LYS A 70 -17.92 -7.70 10.08
C LYS A 70 -17.90 -9.05 9.35
N ASP A 71 -17.68 -9.01 8.04
CA ASP A 71 -17.31 -10.18 7.26
C ASP A 71 -15.79 -10.39 7.37
N ARG A 72 -15.37 -11.45 8.06
CA ARG A 72 -13.95 -11.79 8.29
C ARG A 72 -13.16 -12.04 6.99
N ARG A 73 -13.83 -12.28 5.86
CA ARG A 73 -13.20 -12.41 4.54
C ARG A 73 -12.84 -11.05 3.94
N LYS A 74 -13.43 -9.96 4.45
CA LYS A 74 -13.20 -8.60 4.00
C LYS A 74 -12.25 -7.88 4.96
N LYS A 75 -11.33 -7.13 4.36
CA LYS A 75 -10.29 -6.38 5.05
C LYS A 75 -10.42 -4.91 4.67
N LEU A 76 -10.46 -4.05 5.67
CA LEU A 76 -10.39 -2.61 5.53
C LEU A 76 -8.93 -2.19 5.68
N ILE A 77 -8.43 -1.42 4.72
CA ILE A 77 -7.11 -0.81 4.77
C ILE A 77 -7.30 0.66 5.08
N LYS A 78 -6.68 1.14 6.15
CA LYS A 78 -6.76 2.53 6.61
C LYS A 78 -5.40 3.20 6.51
N LEU A 79 -5.35 4.38 5.93
CA LEU A 79 -4.14 5.21 5.84
C LEU A 79 -3.82 5.79 7.23
N THR A 80 -2.55 5.70 7.64
CA THR A 80 -2.05 6.32 8.89
C THR A 80 -1.50 7.71 8.61
N GLU A 81 -1.18 8.45 9.67
CA GLU A 81 -0.45 9.73 9.55
C GLU A 81 0.92 9.54 8.87
N ASN A 82 1.65 8.48 9.23
CA ASN A 82 2.92 8.12 8.58
C ASN A 82 2.73 7.85 7.07
N GLY A 83 1.65 7.16 6.70
CA GLY A 83 1.34 6.91 5.29
C GLY A 83 0.96 8.18 4.54
N ALA A 84 0.27 9.12 5.19
CA ALA A 84 -0.03 10.43 4.61
C ALA A 84 1.24 11.26 4.38
N MET A 85 2.18 11.25 5.32
CA MET A 85 3.50 11.87 5.16
C MET A 85 4.31 11.23 4.04
N LEU A 86 4.31 9.89 3.95
CA LEU A 86 4.98 9.18 2.87
C LEU A 86 4.38 9.56 1.50
N LYS A 87 3.05 9.64 1.40
CA LYS A 87 2.38 10.08 0.17
C LYS A 87 2.85 11.47 -0.27
N GLN A 88 2.98 12.43 0.65
CA GLN A 88 3.47 13.78 0.35
C GLN A 88 4.92 13.73 -0.18
N LYS A 89 5.81 13.01 0.51
CA LYS A 89 7.21 12.83 0.07
C LYS A 89 7.30 12.19 -1.32
N LEU A 90 6.44 11.20 -1.60
CA LEU A 90 6.41 10.56 -2.92
C LEU A 90 5.85 11.48 -4.01
N ALA A 91 4.92 12.39 -3.69
CA ALA A 91 4.43 13.40 -4.62
C ALA A 91 5.53 14.38 -5.01
N GLU A 92 6.27 14.89 -4.02
CA GLU A 92 7.40 15.80 -4.23
C GLU A 92 8.49 15.16 -5.09
N LEU A 93 8.77 13.86 -4.91
CA LEU A 93 9.71 13.12 -5.75
C LEU A 93 9.21 12.93 -7.19
N ALA A 94 7.89 12.81 -7.39
CA ALA A 94 7.30 12.68 -8.71
C ALA A 94 7.30 14.00 -9.49
N ASP A 95 7.20 15.14 -8.81
CA ASP A 95 7.26 16.48 -9.44
C ASP A 95 8.70 16.89 -9.84
N ILE A 96 9.73 16.21 -9.31
CA ILE A 96 11.14 16.49 -9.59
C ILE A 96 11.69 15.61 -10.74
N MET A 97 11.02 14.52 -11.10
CA MET A 97 11.40 13.62 -12.22
C MET A 97 10.74 14.02 -13.53
#